data_AF-S4RXW0-F1
#
_entry.id   AF-S4RXW0-F1
#
_cell.length_a   1.000
_cell.length_b   1.000
_cell.length_c   1.000
_cell.angle_alpha   90.00
_cell.angle_beta   90.00
_cell.angle_gamma   90.00
#
_symmetry.space_group_name_H-M   'P 1'
#
loop_
_entity.id
_entity.type
_entity.pdbx_description
1 polymer ?
#
loop_
_entity_poly.entity_id
_entity_poly.type
_entity_poly.pdbx_seq_one_letter_code
_entity_poly.pdbx_strand_id
1 'polypeptide(L)'
;MSVHEELILCNVKTCRSKVSGYAWVASCSHIFCDEDGAKEFRKSLTCPACNADVSGKDDIVCHEVDPPEEYKSMVLSGLRPDIILEICSRALSFWTSQIHQEHLFQEYVNSTNTQMSHVEKHYKQQIQDITMEISNLIQEIYFVKKKLKTYEAQYNEATEMLLKKNRQHQQLHAMCEQQRLHISTHVNK
;
A
#
# COMPACT_ATOMS: atom_id res chain seq x y z
N MET A 1 0.08 -11.24 -33.87
CA MET A 1 -0.31 -11.72 -32.54
C MET A 1 0.88 -12.47 -32.00
N SER A 2 1.52 -11.94 -30.95
CA SER A 2 2.61 -12.65 -30.28
C SER A 2 2.06 -14.00 -29.84
N VAL A 3 2.59 -15.10 -30.39
CA VAL A 3 2.37 -16.44 -29.82
C VAL A 3 3.11 -16.40 -28.50
N HIS A 4 2.44 -15.92 -27.45
CA HIS A 4 2.88 -16.21 -26.10
C HIS A 4 2.89 -17.73 -26.04
N GLU A 5 4.07 -18.31 -25.89
CA GLU A 5 4.21 -19.73 -25.66
C GLU A 5 3.35 -20.03 -24.43
N GLU A 6 2.23 -20.70 -24.63
CA GLU A 6 1.32 -21.08 -23.55
C GLU A 6 2.06 -22.13 -22.72
N LEU A 7 2.42 -21.76 -21.49
CA LEU A 7 3.21 -22.61 -20.60
C LEU A 7 2.38 -22.95 -19.38
N ILE A 8 2.49 -24.19 -18.92
CA ILE A 8 1.96 -24.58 -17.62
C ILE A 8 2.91 -24.09 -16.52
N LEU A 9 2.34 -23.38 -15.54
CA LEU A 9 3.05 -22.82 -14.40
C LEU A 9 2.62 -23.51 -13.09
N CYS A 10 3.56 -23.64 -12.14
CA CYS A 10 3.30 -24.23 -10.82
C CYS A 10 2.12 -23.55 -10.12
N ASN A 11 1.11 -24.30 -9.68
CA ASN A 11 -0.09 -23.75 -9.03
C ASN A 11 0.14 -23.26 -7.59
N VAL A 12 1.35 -23.38 -7.02
CA VAL A 12 1.70 -22.64 -5.79
C VAL A 12 1.76 -21.15 -6.12
N LYS A 13 0.89 -20.36 -5.45
CA LYS A 13 0.68 -18.93 -5.73
C LYS A 13 1.96 -18.09 -5.66
N THR A 14 2.90 -18.46 -4.80
CA THR A 14 4.18 -17.74 -4.61
C THR A 14 5.29 -18.22 -5.53
N CYS A 15 5.18 -19.41 -6.13
CA CYS A 15 6.23 -19.99 -6.98
C CYS A 15 6.01 -19.62 -8.45
N ARG A 16 4.88 -20.06 -9.03
CA ARG A 16 4.48 -19.77 -10.43
C ARG A 16 5.58 -20.04 -11.48
N SER A 17 6.58 -20.87 -11.18
CA SER A 17 7.64 -21.19 -12.11
C SER A 17 7.12 -22.07 -13.25
N LYS A 18 7.78 -22.00 -14.41
CA LYS A 18 7.51 -22.91 -15.53
C LYS A 18 7.69 -24.34 -15.04
N VAL A 19 6.68 -25.18 -15.26
CA VAL A 19 6.79 -26.62 -14.97
C VAL A 19 7.62 -27.26 -16.08
N SER A 20 8.74 -27.87 -15.70
CA SER A 20 9.69 -28.50 -16.62
C SER A 20 10.43 -29.65 -15.94
N GLY A 21 10.86 -30.65 -16.71
CA GLY A 21 11.42 -31.88 -16.15
C GLY A 21 10.31 -32.69 -15.48
N TYR A 22 10.36 -32.82 -14.16
CA TYR A 22 9.33 -33.52 -13.39
C TYR A 22 8.23 -32.58 -12.89
N ALA A 23 7.01 -33.10 -12.89
CA ALA A 23 5.83 -32.42 -12.38
C ALA A 23 4.99 -33.33 -11.51
N TRP A 24 4.42 -32.73 -10.47
CA TRP A 24 3.50 -33.40 -9.56
C TRP A 24 2.09 -32.94 -9.89
N VAL A 25 1.21 -33.87 -10.27
CA VAL A 25 -0.20 -33.60 -10.59
C VAL A 25 -1.08 -34.26 -9.54
N ALA A 26 -2.01 -33.49 -9.00
CA ALA A 26 -3.02 -33.96 -8.07
C ALA A 26 -4.35 -34.20 -8.77
N SER A 27 -5.17 -35.13 -8.27
CA SER A 27 -6.50 -35.48 -8.82
C SER A 27 -7.48 -34.30 -8.84
N CYS A 28 -7.26 -33.30 -7.98
CA CYS A 28 -7.95 -32.01 -8.01
C CYS A 28 -7.53 -31.08 -9.16
N SER A 29 -6.82 -31.59 -10.16
CA SER A 29 -6.36 -30.87 -11.37
C SER A 29 -5.41 -29.71 -11.09
N HIS A 30 -4.58 -29.82 -10.05
CA HIS A 30 -3.46 -28.89 -9.82
C HIS A 30 -2.14 -29.58 -10.15
N ILE A 31 -1.21 -28.82 -10.71
CA ILE A 31 0.14 -29.22 -11.08
C ILE A 31 1.19 -28.34 -10.41
N PHE A 32 2.27 -28.97 -10.00
CA PHE A 32 3.36 -28.36 -9.25
C PHE A 32 4.70 -28.70 -9.88
N CYS A 33 5.66 -27.78 -9.79
CA CYS A 33 7.04 -28.08 -10.15
C CYS A 33 7.61 -29.15 -9.19
N ASP A 34 8.70 -29.80 -9.60
CA ASP A 34 9.30 -30.87 -8.82
C ASP A 34 9.68 -30.44 -7.40
N GLU A 35 10.26 -29.23 -7.26
CA GLU A 35 10.69 -28.70 -5.96
C GLU A 35 9.53 -28.55 -4.96
N ASP A 36 8.44 -27.90 -5.38
CA ASP A 36 7.28 -27.67 -4.51
C ASP A 36 6.50 -28.97 -4.27
N GLY A 37 6.28 -29.76 -5.32
CA GLY A 37 5.54 -31.02 -5.21
C GLY A 37 6.24 -32.00 -4.27
N ALA A 38 7.54 -32.22 -4.46
CA ALA A 38 8.31 -33.11 -3.59
C ALA A 38 8.36 -32.60 -2.14
N LYS A 39 8.42 -31.29 -1.93
CA LYS A 39 8.46 -30.69 -0.59
C LYS A 39 7.12 -30.78 0.13
N GLU A 40 6.01 -30.45 -0.52
CA GLU A 40 4.71 -30.32 0.12
C GLU A 40 4.02 -31.68 0.29
N PHE A 41 4.05 -32.56 -0.71
CA PHE A 41 3.44 -33.89 -0.61
C PHE A 41 4.20 -34.87 0.30
N ARG A 42 5.47 -34.59 0.62
CA ARG A 42 6.19 -35.30 1.70
C ARG A 42 5.70 -34.93 3.09
N LYS A 43 5.15 -33.73 3.27
CA LYS A 43 4.67 -33.25 4.58
C LYS A 43 3.23 -33.65 4.83
N SER A 44 2.38 -33.50 3.82
CA SER A 44 0.95 -33.72 3.92
C SER A 44 0.36 -34.15 2.58
N LEU A 45 -0.60 -35.07 2.60
CA LEU A 45 -1.39 -35.47 1.44
C LEU A 45 -2.55 -34.50 1.22
N THR A 46 -2.23 -33.21 1.13
CA THR A 46 -3.19 -32.12 0.96
C THR A 46 -2.70 -31.21 -0.15
N CYS A 47 -3.57 -30.86 -1.09
CA CYS A 47 -3.21 -30.04 -2.23
C CYS A 47 -2.79 -28.62 -1.77
N PRO A 48 -1.56 -28.14 -2.09
CA PRO A 48 -1.10 -26.80 -1.70
C PRO A 48 -1.88 -25.64 -2.31
N ALA A 49 -2.63 -25.88 -3.40
CA ALA A 49 -3.36 -24.84 -4.12
C ALA A 49 -4.80 -24.66 -3.62
N CYS A 50 -5.51 -25.76 -3.33
CA CYS A 50 -6.94 -25.75 -2.99
C CYS A 50 -7.29 -26.44 -1.66
N ASN A 51 -6.31 -26.97 -0.94
CA ASN A 51 -6.48 -27.71 0.33
C ASN A 51 -7.36 -28.96 0.23
N ALA A 52 -7.58 -29.52 -0.96
CA ALA A 52 -8.24 -30.80 -1.12
C ALA A 52 -7.40 -31.93 -0.52
N ASP A 53 -8.06 -32.90 0.12
CA ASP A 53 -7.45 -34.16 0.51
C ASP A 53 -7.12 -34.97 -0.76
N VAL A 54 -5.86 -35.43 -0.84
CA VAL A 54 -5.30 -36.16 -1.99
C VAL A 54 -4.55 -37.39 -1.48
N SER A 55 -5.11 -38.04 -0.45
CA SER A 55 -4.54 -39.22 0.20
C SER A 55 -4.86 -40.55 -0.49
N GLY A 56 -5.65 -40.54 -1.57
CA GLY A 56 -5.94 -41.72 -2.39
C GLY A 56 -4.69 -42.24 -3.12
N LYS A 57 -4.72 -43.52 -3.47
CA LYS A 57 -3.58 -44.24 -4.08
C LYS A 57 -3.07 -43.59 -5.37
N ASP A 58 -3.98 -43.05 -6.18
CA ASP A 58 -3.68 -42.44 -7.49
C ASP A 58 -4.01 -40.93 -7.50
N ASP A 59 -4.16 -40.32 -6.31
CA ASP A 59 -4.51 -38.90 -6.19
C ASP A 59 -3.33 -37.96 -6.44
N ILE A 60 -2.10 -38.47 -6.40
CA ILE A 60 -0.88 -37.71 -6.69
C ILE A 60 0.01 -38.56 -7.60
N VAL A 61 0.40 -37.98 -8.74
CA VAL A 61 1.32 -38.61 -9.69
C VAL A 61 2.47 -37.66 -9.97
N CYS A 62 3.69 -38.17 -9.87
CA CYS A 62 4.89 -37.50 -10.37
C CYS A 62 5.28 -38.10 -11.73
N HIS A 63 5.45 -37.25 -12.74
CA HIS A 63 5.83 -37.69 -14.09
C HIS A 63 6.71 -36.64 -14.78
N GLU A 64 7.42 -37.08 -15.82
CA GLU A 64 8.21 -36.20 -16.68
C GLU A 64 7.30 -35.52 -17.71
N VAL A 65 7.39 -34.19 -17.82
CA VAL A 65 6.54 -33.35 -18.67
C VAL A 65 6.93 -33.42 -20.14
N ASP A 66 8.20 -33.70 -20.45
CA ASP A 66 8.70 -33.93 -21.80
C ASP A 66 9.50 -35.24 -21.85
N PRO A 67 8.80 -36.40 -21.85
CA PRO A 67 9.46 -37.70 -21.85
C PRO A 67 10.12 -38.01 -23.21
N PRO A 68 11.05 -38.98 -23.29
CA PRO A 68 11.65 -39.41 -24.55
C PRO A 68 10.64 -39.93 -25.58
N GLU A 69 10.96 -39.84 -26.87
CA GLU A 69 10.07 -40.25 -27.99
C GLU A 69 9.70 -41.74 -27.92
N GLU A 70 10.61 -42.59 -27.45
CA GLU A 70 10.35 -44.01 -27.24
C GLU A 70 9.25 -44.21 -26.20
N TYR A 71 9.27 -43.44 -25.11
CA TYR A 71 8.25 -43.51 -24.08
C TYR A 71 6.88 -43.03 -24.60
N LYS A 72 6.85 -41.92 -25.35
CA LYS A 72 5.62 -41.40 -26.00
C LYS A 72 4.98 -42.45 -26.90
N SER A 73 5.78 -43.23 -27.61
CA SER A 73 5.32 -44.30 -28.50
C SER A 73 4.81 -45.54 -27.74
N MET A 74 5.39 -45.85 -26.59
CA MET A 74 5.08 -47.07 -25.83
C MET A 74 3.94 -46.89 -24.82
N VAL A 75 3.79 -45.71 -24.20
CA VAL A 75 2.90 -45.52 -23.03
C VAL A 75 1.42 -45.83 -23.30
N LEU A 76 0.96 -45.67 -24.55
CA LEU A 76 -0.42 -45.98 -24.97
C LEU A 76 -0.54 -47.30 -25.76
N SER A 77 0.57 -47.98 -26.02
CA SER A 77 0.58 -49.21 -26.82
C SER A 77 -0.15 -50.35 -26.08
N GLY A 78 -1.05 -51.04 -26.79
CA GLY A 78 -1.87 -52.12 -26.23
C GLY A 78 -3.20 -51.68 -25.60
N LEU A 79 -3.46 -50.38 -25.51
CA LEU A 79 -4.77 -49.86 -25.10
C LEU A 79 -5.77 -49.89 -26.25
N ARG A 80 -7.06 -50.01 -25.92
CA ARG A 80 -8.14 -49.90 -26.92
C ARG A 80 -8.26 -48.44 -27.40
N PRO A 81 -8.70 -48.22 -28.65
CA PRO A 81 -8.86 -46.86 -29.20
C PRO A 81 -9.74 -45.93 -28.36
N ASP A 82 -10.80 -46.43 -27.73
CA ASP A 82 -11.69 -45.63 -26.88
C ASP A 82 -10.98 -45.13 -25.62
N ILE A 83 -10.14 -45.95 -24.98
CA ILE A 83 -9.34 -45.55 -23.81
C ILE A 83 -8.31 -44.49 -24.20
N ILE A 84 -7.66 -44.66 -25.36
CA ILE A 84 -6.69 -43.69 -25.87
C ILE A 84 -7.34 -42.32 -26.08
N LEU A 85 -8.50 -42.30 -26.74
CA LEU A 85 -9.24 -41.05 -26.97
C LEU A 85 -9.70 -40.40 -25.67
N GLU A 86 -10.13 -41.18 -24.68
CA GLU A 86 -10.49 -40.68 -23.35
C GLU A 86 -9.29 -40.02 -22.64
N ILE A 87 -8.12 -40.67 -22.66
CA ILE A 87 -6.88 -40.11 -22.09
C ILE A 87 -6.52 -38.79 -22.78
N CYS A 88 -6.51 -38.76 -24.12
CA CYS A 88 -6.22 -37.55 -24.89
C CYS A 88 -7.21 -36.42 -24.55
N SER A 89 -8.52 -36.72 -24.50
CA SER A 89 -9.54 -35.74 -24.16
C SER A 89 -9.34 -35.14 -22.77
N ARG A 90 -8.99 -35.96 -21.77
CA ARG A 90 -8.72 -35.50 -20.40
C ARG A 90 -7.45 -34.65 -20.33
N ALA A 91 -6.38 -35.07 -21.00
CA ALA A 91 -5.12 -34.32 -21.04
C ALA A 91 -5.30 -32.94 -21.70
N LEU A 92 -6.03 -32.87 -22.82
CA LEU A 92 -6.35 -31.60 -23.47
C LEU A 92 -7.21 -30.70 -22.59
N SER A 93 -8.25 -31.27 -21.95
CA SER A 93 -9.10 -30.51 -21.02
C SER A 93 -8.31 -29.96 -19.84
N PHE A 94 -7.38 -30.74 -19.31
CA PHE A 94 -6.46 -30.31 -18.25
C PHE A 94 -5.60 -29.13 -18.73
N TRP A 95 -4.93 -29.26 -19.89
CA TRP A 95 -4.10 -28.20 -20.45
C TRP A 95 -4.89 -26.91 -20.65
N THR A 96 -6.02 -26.96 -21.37
CA THR A 96 -6.87 -25.79 -21.62
C THR A 96 -7.34 -25.14 -20.32
N SER A 97 -7.68 -25.94 -19.31
CA SER A 97 -8.07 -25.43 -17.99
C SER A 97 -6.90 -24.70 -17.30
N GLN A 98 -5.68 -25.25 -17.34
CA GLN A 98 -4.50 -24.59 -16.75
C GLN A 98 -4.23 -23.24 -17.41
N ILE A 99 -4.26 -23.18 -18.75
CA ILE A 99 -4.03 -21.94 -19.49
C ILE A 99 -5.13 -20.91 -19.19
N HIS A 100 -6.39 -21.32 -19.19
CA HIS A 100 -7.50 -20.43 -18.87
C HIS A 100 -7.41 -19.87 -17.44
N GLN A 101 -7.10 -20.72 -16.45
CA GLN A 101 -6.91 -20.26 -15.07
C GLN A 101 -5.73 -19.29 -14.94
N GLU A 102 -4.65 -19.49 -15.71
CA GLU A 102 -3.55 -18.54 -15.73
C GLU A 102 -3.96 -17.18 -16.32
N HIS A 103 -4.75 -17.17 -17.40
CA HIS A 103 -5.26 -15.92 -17.95
C HIS A 103 -6.10 -15.15 -16.93
N LEU A 104 -7.04 -15.82 -16.25
CA LEU A 104 -7.86 -15.20 -15.20
C LEU A 104 -7.00 -14.67 -14.05
N PHE A 105 -5.97 -15.42 -13.64
CA PHE A 105 -5.05 -14.99 -12.61
C PHE A 105 -4.29 -13.72 -13.01
N GLN A 106 -3.74 -13.68 -14.24
CA GLN A 106 -3.04 -12.51 -14.75
C GLN A 106 -3.94 -11.28 -14.86
N GLU A 107 -5.18 -11.45 -15.35
CA GLU A 107 -6.17 -10.38 -15.38
C GLU A 107 -6.47 -9.82 -13.98
N TYR A 108 -6.67 -10.70 -13.00
CA TYR A 108 -6.89 -10.32 -11.61
C TYR A 108 -5.69 -9.57 -11.01
N VAL A 109 -4.47 -10.08 -11.21
CA VAL A 109 -3.23 -9.45 -10.72
C VAL A 109 -3.06 -8.07 -11.34
N ASN A 110 -3.26 -7.94 -12.66
CA ASN A 110 -3.15 -6.67 -13.35
C ASN A 110 -4.20 -5.67 -12.84
N SER A 111 -5.45 -6.09 -12.69
CA SER A 111 -6.51 -5.24 -12.13
C SER A 111 -6.16 -4.77 -10.72
N THR A 112 -5.70 -5.68 -9.86
CA THR A 112 -5.31 -5.37 -8.48
C THR A 112 -4.12 -4.40 -8.44
N ASN A 113 -3.11 -4.62 -9.28
CA ASN A 113 -1.94 -3.72 -9.38
C ASN A 113 -2.33 -2.31 -9.85
N THR A 114 -3.25 -2.19 -10.81
CA THR A 114 -3.74 -0.87 -11.24
C THR A 114 -4.47 -0.16 -10.11
N GLN A 115 -5.38 -0.84 -9.40
CA GLN A 115 -6.08 -0.28 -8.24
C GLN A 115 -5.11 0.16 -7.14
N MET A 116 -4.11 -0.67 -6.83
CA MET A 116 -3.08 -0.36 -5.85
C MET A 116 -2.28 0.88 -6.24
N SER A 117 -1.90 1.00 -7.51
CA SER A 117 -1.20 2.17 -8.05
C SER A 117 -2.04 3.46 -7.95
N HIS A 118 -3.35 3.37 -8.23
CA HIS A 118 -4.27 4.50 -8.06
C HIS A 118 -4.36 4.96 -6.59
N VAL A 119 -4.50 4.01 -5.67
CA VAL A 119 -4.56 4.28 -4.23
C VAL A 119 -3.25 4.89 -3.73
N GLU A 120 -2.11 4.34 -4.15
CA GLU A 120 -0.78 4.86 -3.80
C GLU A 120 -0.60 6.31 -4.28
N LYS A 121 -1.00 6.60 -5.54
CA LYS A 121 -0.95 7.96 -6.09
C LYS A 121 -1.85 8.93 -5.31
N HIS A 122 -3.06 8.50 -4.97
CA HIS A 122 -3.99 9.32 -4.19
C HIS A 122 -3.43 9.67 -2.81
N TYR A 123 -2.87 8.70 -2.08
CA TYR A 123 -2.25 8.97 -0.79
C TYR A 123 -1.00 9.85 -0.89
N LYS A 124 -0.16 9.66 -1.92
CA LYS A 124 0.98 10.55 -2.17
C LYS A 124 0.53 12.00 -2.38
N GLN A 125 -0.56 12.21 -3.13
CA GLN A 125 -1.12 13.54 -3.33
C GLN A 125 -1.62 14.15 -2.01
N GLN A 126 -2.40 13.40 -1.23
CA GLN A 126 -2.89 13.88 0.07
C GLN A 126 -1.76 14.25 1.03
N ILE A 127 -0.68 13.45 1.07
CA ILE A 127 0.50 13.76 1.89
C ILE A 127 1.14 15.07 1.43
N GLN A 128 1.27 15.30 0.12
CA GLN A 128 1.80 16.55 -0.42
C GLN A 128 0.92 17.75 -0.06
N ASP A 129 -0.40 17.62 -0.18
CA ASP A 129 -1.35 18.68 0.12
C ASP A 129 -1.28 19.08 1.61
N ILE A 130 -1.30 18.09 2.51
CA ILE A 130 -1.17 18.31 3.96
C ILE A 130 0.19 18.91 4.31
N THR A 131 1.27 18.45 3.67
CA THR A 131 2.62 18.99 3.91
C THR A 131 2.70 20.47 3.51
N MET A 132 2.05 20.84 2.40
CA MET A 132 1.94 22.24 1.97
C MET A 132 1.11 23.07 2.95
N GLU A 133 -0.01 22.55 3.43
CA GLU A 133 -0.85 23.23 4.43
C GLU A 133 -0.10 23.45 5.76
N ILE A 134 0.63 22.44 6.24
CA ILE A 134 1.50 22.56 7.43
C ILE A 134 2.55 23.66 7.20
N SER A 135 3.18 23.72 6.03
CA SER A 135 4.16 24.75 5.71
C SER A 135 3.54 26.15 5.77
N ASN A 136 2.34 26.33 5.19
CA ASN A 136 1.61 27.59 5.23
C ASN A 136 1.26 28.01 6.66
N LEU A 137 0.72 27.10 7.47
CA LEU A 137 0.39 27.37 8.87
C LEU A 137 1.62 27.74 9.70
N ILE A 138 2.77 27.09 9.46
CA ILE A 138 4.04 27.47 10.11
C ILE A 138 4.43 28.91 9.76
N GLN A 139 4.28 29.31 8.49
CA GLN A 139 4.57 30.68 8.05
C GLN A 139 3.61 31.69 8.68
N GLU A 140 2.31 31.39 8.75
CA GLU A 140 1.32 32.24 9.41
C GLU A 140 1.61 32.41 10.90
N ILE A 141 1.93 31.32 11.61
CA ILE A 141 2.32 31.36 13.02
C ILE A 141 3.55 32.26 13.21
N TYR A 142 4.55 32.15 12.34
CA TYR A 142 5.73 33.01 12.38
C TYR A 142 5.37 34.49 12.21
N PHE A 143 4.52 34.79 11.22
CA PHE A 143 4.07 36.15 10.94
C PHE A 143 3.27 36.76 12.10
N VAL A 144 2.31 36.01 12.65
CA VAL A 144 1.50 36.43 13.80
C VAL A 144 2.38 36.65 15.04
N LYS A 145 3.32 35.73 15.32
CA LYS A 145 4.30 35.91 16.42
C LYS A 145 5.13 37.18 16.25
N LYS A 146 5.53 37.53 15.03
CA LYS A 146 6.26 38.78 14.75
C LYS A 146 5.39 40.01 15.03
N LYS A 147 4.14 40.02 14.55
CA LYS A 147 3.18 41.11 14.83
C LYS A 147 2.91 41.27 16.32
N LEU A 148 2.73 40.18 17.05
CA LEU A 148 2.52 40.20 18.50
C LEU A 148 3.66 40.93 19.22
N LYS A 149 4.92 40.57 18.93
CA LYS A 149 6.10 41.26 19.49
C LYS A 149 6.10 42.76 19.19
N THR A 150 5.69 43.16 17.98
CA THR A 150 5.60 44.58 17.62
C THR A 150 4.52 45.30 18.43
N TYR A 151 3.34 44.69 18.61
CA TYR A 151 2.27 45.27 19.42
C TYR A 151 2.62 45.35 20.90
N GLU A 152 3.31 44.34 21.45
CA GLU A 152 3.83 44.36 22.82
C GLU A 152 4.79 45.54 23.03
N ALA A 153 5.70 45.78 22.09
CA ALA A 153 6.62 46.91 22.14
C ALA A 153 5.88 48.27 22.11
N GLN A 154 4.91 48.43 21.19
CA GLN A 154 4.10 49.65 21.08
C GLN A 154 3.25 49.89 22.34
N TYR A 155 2.69 48.82 22.92
CA TYR A 155 1.90 48.90 24.15
C TYR A 155 2.76 49.38 25.33
N ASN A 156 3.97 48.82 25.47
CA ASN A 156 4.90 49.23 26.52
C ASN A 156 5.30 50.71 26.37
N GLU A 157 5.61 51.14 25.15
CA GLU A 157 5.96 52.54 24.85
C GLU A 157 4.80 53.50 25.18
N ALA A 158 3.57 53.17 24.77
CA ALA A 158 2.38 53.96 25.09
C ALA A 158 2.12 54.03 26.61
N THR A 159 2.33 52.92 27.32
CA THR A 159 2.20 52.85 28.78
C THR A 159 3.22 53.76 29.47
N GLU A 160 4.49 53.74 29.04
CA GLU A 160 5.52 54.63 29.56
C GLU A 160 5.20 56.11 29.31
N MET A 161 4.73 56.46 28.11
CA MET A 161 4.29 57.81 27.78
C MET A 161 3.13 58.28 28.66
N LEU A 162 2.13 57.42 28.88
CA LEU A 162 0.99 57.70 29.76
C LEU A 162 1.44 57.96 31.19
N LEU A 163 2.33 57.12 31.74
CA LEU A 163 2.89 57.31 33.08
C LEU A 163 3.63 58.65 33.19
N LYS A 164 4.43 59.01 32.19
CA LYS A 164 5.14 60.29 32.15
C LYS A 164 4.18 61.48 32.10
N LYS A 165 3.13 61.40 31.27
CA LYS A 165 2.10 62.43 31.16
C LYS A 165 1.30 62.59 32.44
N ASN A 166 0.96 61.49 33.11
CA ASN A 166 0.24 61.51 34.37
C ASN A 166 1.09 62.19 35.47
N ARG A 167 2.39 61.88 35.56
CA ARG A 167 3.31 62.59 36.46
C ARG A 167 3.36 64.10 36.19
N GLN A 168 3.46 64.50 34.91
CA GLN A 168 3.45 65.92 34.53
C GLN A 168 2.12 66.59 34.92
N HIS A 169 1.00 65.92 34.67
CA HIS A 169 -0.32 66.42 35.05
C HIS A 169 -0.45 66.64 36.56
N GLN A 170 -0.01 65.68 37.37
CA GLN A 170 0.00 65.78 38.84
C GLN A 170 0.88 66.95 39.33
N GLN A 171 2.06 67.16 38.72
CA GLN A 171 2.93 68.29 39.04
C GLN A 171 2.26 69.64 38.74
N LEU A 172 1.66 69.78 37.55
CA LEU A 172 0.92 70.98 37.16
C LEU A 172 -0.27 71.22 38.09
N HIS A 173 -1.03 70.18 38.42
CA HIS A 173 -2.16 70.27 39.34
C HIS A 173 -1.71 70.80 40.70
N ALA A 174 -0.64 70.25 41.27
CA ALA A 174 -0.07 70.70 42.54
C ALA A 174 0.38 72.18 42.49
N MET A 175 1.03 72.61 41.40
CA MET A 175 1.42 74.01 41.20
C MET A 175 0.20 74.95 41.13
N CYS A 176 -0.84 74.56 40.38
CA CYS A 176 -2.07 75.34 40.30
C CYS A 176 -2.77 75.46 41.65
N GLU A 177 -2.84 74.38 42.44
CA GLU A 177 -3.38 74.43 43.80
C GLU A 177 -2.56 75.34 44.72
N GLN A 178 -1.23 75.27 44.63
CA GLN A 178 -0.34 76.12 45.42
C GLN A 178 -0.54 77.61 45.08
N GLN A 179 -0.65 77.95 43.80
CA GLN A 179 -0.96 79.32 43.36
C GLN A 179 -2.35 79.77 43.83
N ARG A 180 -3.36 78.90 43.78
CA ARG A 180 -4.72 79.19 44.25
C ARG A 180 -4.74 79.50 45.75
N LEU A 181 -4.00 78.74 46.56
CA LEU A 181 -3.82 79.01 47.99
C LEU A 181 -3.10 80.34 48.23
N HIS A 182 -2.07 80.65 47.44
CA HIS A 182 -1.32 81.89 47.57
C HIS A 182 -2.15 83.15 47.23
N ILE A 183 -3.05 83.05 46.26
CA ILE A 183 -4.00 84.12 45.93
C ILE A 183 -5.04 84.26 47.05
N SER A 184 -5.56 83.14 47.57
CA SER A 184 -6.52 83.14 48.68
C SER A 184 -5.97 83.75 49.98
N THR A 185 -4.66 83.66 50.24
CA THR A 185 -4.02 84.27 51.41
C THR A 185 -3.69 85.75 51.20
N HIS A 186 -3.59 86.22 49.96
CA HIS A 186 -3.40 87.64 49.63
C HIS A 186 -4.70 88.44 49.49
N VAL A 187 -5.83 87.80 49.18
CA VAL A 187 -7.15 88.45 49.10
C VAL A 187 -7.80 88.65 50.50
N ASN A 188 -7.31 87.96 51.54
CA ASN A 188 -7.78 88.07 52.93
C ASN A 188 -6.88 88.93 53.86
N LYS A 189 -6.03 89.79 53.29
CA LYS A 189 -5.28 90.85 54.00
C LYS A 189 -5.69 92.20 53.42
#